data_AF-A0A974YYX2-F1
#
_entry.id   AF-A0A974YYX2-F1
#
_cell.length_a   1.000
_cell.length_b   1.000
_cell.length_c   1.000
_cell.angle_alpha   90.00
_cell.angle_beta   90.00
_cell.angle_gamma   90.00
#
_symmetry.space_group_name_H-M   'P 1'
#
loop_
_entity.id
_entity.type
_entity.pdbx_description
1 polymer ?
#
loop_
_entity_poly.entity_id
_entity_poly.type
_entity_poly.pdbx_seq_one_letter_code
_entity_poly.pdbx_strand_id
1 'polypeptide(L)'
;MSNNSEKQILIWGAGRIGRGFIGDIFADSGYELNFVDAAQPLVDLLNEQGVYTVVRAFGADNIQRIPVSQFKAYHVSQKDVLQKLVNEVDVIAIATFPKVFEAVAVELQKLILARRSVRPNDPLDIIICTNLVHAGPVFSTALYQGLDAEQQAYFDEKIGVVESLIIRMAPPAPAAEVEKDPLVVWTNGYAEFPVDASAFKAEPPQIAAFRLVTDMRAEEQRKMYTYNMCHAVLGYQGYQDGYKLLVDCLADPKLRTEAEGALNEVSTALQNQYGFTAEAMAKWVEGVIDQTNNPSIGDTVARMAADPLRKLKKTDRLIGPSLLCLKNGVDPKYLVRAIAYALHFRTEDDPNSIKLTDDIEDHGLEAALKTATSLGEDPLEKKLMEAIKAAYQQAGKEIDWRKKAKEAYDLGFKYESVYHGCGQSSYAAISELLGTFDPEVFKAATGLCGGIGLKNNNTCSAFTGAVLAIGNIYNRRREHFDGNRETKYQNFDLVQQLYEKFTTEFGGITCVHIHTVKYGRPYDLSVKAESVAFEEAGGHGPNGCTDTVGKACQFAIEALAPMLIEKEEE
;
A
#
# COMPACT_ATOMS: atom_id res chain seq x y z
N MET A 1 16.34 26.87 -44.10
CA MET A 1 16.90 25.70 -43.39
C MET A 1 17.09 26.15 -41.96
N SER A 2 16.11 25.89 -41.10
CA SER A 2 16.23 26.14 -39.67
C SER A 2 17.35 25.26 -39.14
N ASN A 3 18.38 25.87 -38.55
CA ASN A 3 19.42 25.16 -37.82
C ASN A 3 18.71 24.30 -36.78
N ASN A 4 18.70 22.99 -36.97
CA ASN A 4 18.12 22.03 -36.04
C ASN A 4 19.12 21.91 -34.89
N SER A 5 19.18 22.90 -34.00
CA SER A 5 19.95 22.77 -32.76
C SER A 5 19.40 21.56 -32.02
N GLU A 6 20.24 20.54 -31.82
CA GLU A 6 19.87 19.36 -31.05
C GLU A 6 19.32 19.82 -29.69
N LYS A 7 18.11 19.36 -29.33
CA LYS A 7 17.49 19.75 -28.07
C LYS A 7 18.27 19.11 -26.93
N GLN A 8 18.71 19.90 -25.96
CA GLN A 8 19.50 19.40 -24.83
C GLN A 8 18.80 19.71 -23.51
N ILE A 9 18.95 18.81 -22.54
CA ILE A 9 18.53 19.01 -21.15
C ILE A 9 19.71 18.73 -20.21
N LEU A 10 19.81 19.51 -19.14
CA LEU A 10 20.65 19.20 -17.99
C LEU A 10 19.81 18.53 -16.90
N ILE A 11 20.16 17.32 -16.51
CA ILE A 11 19.50 16.59 -15.41
C ILE A 11 20.46 16.52 -14.23
N TRP A 12 20.19 17.31 -13.20
CA TRP A 12 20.94 17.28 -11.96
C TRP A 12 20.41 16.16 -11.07
N GLY A 13 21.22 15.11 -10.89
CA GLY A 13 20.85 13.85 -10.24
C GLY A 13 20.68 12.73 -11.25
N ALA A 14 21.68 11.87 -11.37
CA ALA A 14 21.69 10.71 -12.26
C ALA A 14 21.15 9.44 -11.59
N GLY A 15 20.38 9.57 -10.51
CA GLY A 15 19.76 8.46 -9.80
C GLY A 15 18.60 7.80 -10.56
N ARG A 16 17.84 6.95 -9.88
CA ARG A 16 16.71 6.20 -10.49
C ARG A 16 15.63 7.10 -11.10
N ILE A 17 15.21 8.17 -10.41
CA ILE A 17 14.23 9.13 -10.97
C ILE A 17 14.83 9.93 -12.13
N GLY A 18 16.09 10.38 -11.99
CA GLY A 18 16.79 11.09 -13.05
C GLY A 18 16.90 10.27 -14.33
N ARG A 19 17.29 8.99 -14.26
CA ARG A 19 17.45 8.12 -15.43
C ARG A 19 16.16 7.48 -15.92
N GLY A 20 15.35 6.91 -15.01
CA GLY A 20 14.17 6.11 -15.34
C GLY A 20 12.86 6.89 -15.47
N PHE A 21 12.85 8.17 -15.09
CA PHE A 21 11.71 9.04 -15.36
C PHE A 21 12.09 10.22 -16.24
N ILE A 22 12.91 11.14 -15.73
CA ILE A 22 13.21 12.38 -16.46
C ILE A 22 13.99 12.08 -17.73
N GLY A 23 15.07 11.31 -17.63
CA GLY A 23 15.86 10.87 -18.78
C GLY A 23 15.01 10.09 -19.78
N ASP A 24 14.13 9.22 -19.29
CA ASP A 24 13.23 8.42 -20.14
C ASP A 24 12.28 9.31 -20.97
N ILE A 25 11.56 10.26 -20.36
CA ILE A 25 10.57 11.09 -21.08
C ILE A 25 11.23 12.12 -22.01
N PHE A 26 12.41 12.62 -21.64
CA PHE A 26 13.15 13.57 -22.47
C PHE A 26 13.86 12.86 -23.63
N ALA A 27 14.43 11.68 -23.41
CA ALA A 27 15.00 10.85 -24.49
C ALA A 27 13.93 10.43 -25.51
N ASP A 28 12.76 9.98 -25.06
CA ASP A 28 11.62 9.67 -25.95
C ASP A 28 11.16 10.90 -26.76
N SER A 29 11.46 12.11 -26.27
CA SER A 29 11.15 13.39 -26.94
C SER A 29 12.31 13.92 -27.80
N GLY A 30 13.37 13.13 -27.98
CA GLY A 30 14.51 13.44 -28.84
C GLY A 30 15.52 14.43 -28.25
N TYR A 31 15.59 14.54 -26.92
CA TYR A 31 16.61 15.35 -26.25
C TYR A 31 17.91 14.57 -26.03
N GLU A 32 19.05 15.21 -26.25
CA GLU A 32 20.34 14.76 -25.71
C GLU A 32 20.38 15.06 -24.20
N LEU A 33 20.70 14.03 -23.41
CA LEU A 33 20.69 14.12 -21.96
C LEU A 33 22.08 14.46 -21.40
N ASN A 34 22.16 15.45 -20.53
CA ASN A 34 23.39 15.76 -19.78
C ASN A 34 23.15 15.51 -18.29
N PHE A 35 23.65 14.39 -17.77
CA PHE A 35 23.54 14.04 -16.35
C PHE A 35 24.64 14.71 -15.53
N VAL A 36 24.28 15.20 -14.34
CA VAL A 36 25.24 15.71 -13.36
C VAL A 36 25.02 15.00 -12.03
N ASP A 37 26.05 14.39 -11.46
CA ASP A 37 25.96 13.70 -10.17
C ASP A 37 27.23 13.86 -9.32
N ALA A 38 27.10 13.72 -8.01
CA ALA A 38 28.21 13.75 -7.06
C ALA A 38 28.81 12.36 -6.83
N ALA A 39 28.14 11.29 -7.25
CA ALA A 39 28.67 9.94 -7.16
C ALA A 39 29.61 9.66 -8.35
N GLN A 40 30.91 9.95 -8.18
CA GLN A 40 31.94 9.66 -9.19
C GLN A 40 31.86 8.22 -9.75
N PRO A 41 31.69 7.15 -8.93
CA PRO A 41 31.56 5.80 -9.48
C PRO A 41 30.37 5.60 -10.42
N LEU A 42 29.26 6.32 -10.20
CA LEU A 42 28.10 6.27 -11.09
C LEU A 42 28.35 7.03 -12.39
N VAL A 43 29.01 8.19 -12.30
CA VAL A 43 29.39 9.00 -13.48
C VAL A 43 30.34 8.22 -14.38
N ASP A 44 31.36 7.58 -13.79
CA ASP A 44 32.33 6.76 -14.53
C ASP A 44 31.62 5.59 -15.21
N LEU A 45 30.79 4.84 -14.47
CA LEU A 45 30.05 3.70 -15.03
C LEU A 45 29.10 4.11 -16.17
N LEU A 46 28.42 5.26 -16.06
CA LEU A 46 27.55 5.79 -17.11
C LEU A 46 28.34 6.09 -18.38
N ASN A 47 29.50 6.73 -18.26
CA ASN A 47 30.33 7.10 -19.41
C ASN A 47 31.06 5.89 -20.03
N GLU A 48 31.51 4.94 -19.20
CA GLU A 48 32.17 3.71 -19.65
C GLU A 48 31.20 2.79 -20.40
N GLN A 49 29.99 2.59 -19.86
CA GLN A 49 28.98 1.72 -20.47
C GLN A 49 28.32 2.38 -21.69
N GLY A 50 28.12 3.70 -21.68
CA GLY A 50 27.54 4.48 -22.78
C GLY A 50 26.07 4.18 -23.10
N VAL A 51 25.44 3.26 -22.38
CA VAL A 51 24.04 2.87 -22.51
C VAL A 51 23.51 2.39 -21.15
N TYR A 52 22.26 2.70 -20.83
CA TYR A 52 21.55 2.06 -19.71
C TYR A 52 20.13 1.67 -20.12
N THR A 53 19.53 0.75 -19.39
CA THR A 53 18.16 0.28 -19.68
C THR A 53 17.13 0.89 -18.73
N VAL A 54 16.09 1.50 -19.28
CA VAL A 54 14.86 1.81 -18.54
C VAL A 54 13.85 0.70 -18.76
N VAL A 55 13.36 0.11 -17.68
CA VAL A 55 12.27 -0.86 -17.74
C VAL A 55 10.96 -0.19 -17.36
N ARG A 56 10.00 -0.22 -18.27
CA ARG A 56 8.60 0.19 -18.04
C ARG A 56 7.77 -1.07 -17.82
N ALA A 57 7.60 -1.46 -16.55
CA ALA A 57 6.85 -2.64 -16.14
C ALA A 57 5.42 -2.23 -15.77
N PHE A 58 4.53 -2.18 -16.75
CA PHE A 58 3.12 -1.84 -16.56
C PHE A 58 2.33 -2.98 -15.87
N GLY A 59 2.84 -4.21 -15.97
CA GLY A 59 2.30 -5.42 -15.36
C GLY A 59 3.20 -6.62 -15.68
N ALA A 60 2.94 -7.78 -15.08
CA ALA A 60 3.79 -8.98 -15.28
C ALA A 60 3.92 -9.37 -16.77
N ASP A 61 2.84 -9.22 -17.53
CA ASP A 61 2.77 -9.55 -18.96
C ASP A 61 3.03 -8.35 -19.88
N ASN A 62 3.32 -7.17 -19.33
CA ASN A 62 3.55 -5.94 -20.10
C ASN A 62 4.79 -5.21 -19.57
N ILE A 63 5.95 -5.63 -20.05
CA ILE A 63 7.27 -5.10 -19.68
C ILE A 63 8.00 -4.64 -20.94
N GLN A 64 8.33 -3.36 -20.99
CA GLN A 64 9.14 -2.77 -22.06
C GLN A 64 10.54 -2.44 -21.55
N ARG A 65 11.56 -2.72 -22.36
CA ARG A 65 12.97 -2.41 -22.07
C ARG A 65 13.47 -1.41 -23.10
N ILE A 66 13.75 -0.20 -22.64
CA ILE A 66 14.14 0.93 -23.48
C ILE A 66 15.64 1.20 -23.26
N PRO A 67 16.51 0.94 -24.25
CA PRO A 67 17.91 1.31 -24.16
C PRO A 67 18.07 2.83 -24.39
N VAL A 68 18.77 3.50 -23.48
CA VAL A 68 19.07 4.94 -23.57
C VAL A 68 20.58 5.11 -23.73
N SER A 69 21.01 5.67 -24.86
CA SER A 69 22.44 5.87 -25.20
C SER A 69 22.80 7.30 -25.59
N GLN A 70 21.81 8.17 -25.83
CA GLN A 70 22.03 9.58 -26.17
C GLN A 70 22.20 10.43 -24.90
N PHE A 71 23.28 10.19 -24.16
CA PHE A 71 23.58 10.95 -22.95
C PHE A 71 25.08 11.15 -22.72
N LYS A 72 25.41 12.14 -21.90
CA LYS A 72 26.73 12.34 -21.29
C LYS A 72 26.56 12.50 -19.78
N ALA A 73 27.53 12.05 -18.99
CA ALA A 73 27.50 12.18 -17.53
C ALA A 73 28.72 12.96 -17.02
N TYR A 74 28.48 13.88 -16.09
CA TYR A 74 29.51 14.75 -15.52
C TYR A 74 29.46 14.75 -14.00
N HIS A 75 30.63 14.88 -13.39
CA HIS A 75 30.73 15.04 -11.95
C HIS A 75 30.55 16.51 -11.55
N VAL A 76 29.91 16.77 -10.41
CA VAL A 76 29.65 18.13 -9.88
C VAL A 76 30.90 19.02 -9.69
N SER A 77 32.10 18.43 -9.69
CA SER A 77 33.37 19.16 -9.61
C SER A 77 33.85 19.74 -10.94
N GLN A 78 33.28 19.34 -12.09
CA GLN A 78 33.72 19.75 -13.42
C GLN A 78 33.14 21.13 -13.81
N LYS A 79 33.49 22.17 -13.04
CA LYS A 79 32.86 23.51 -13.09
C LYS A 79 32.83 24.13 -14.49
N ASP A 80 33.93 24.07 -15.23
CA ASP A 80 34.01 24.65 -16.59
C ASP A 80 33.06 23.96 -17.57
N VAL A 81 32.85 22.65 -17.41
CA VAL A 81 31.93 21.87 -18.24
C VAL A 81 30.49 22.22 -17.87
N LEU A 82 30.17 22.27 -16.57
CA LEU A 82 28.85 22.68 -16.09
C LEU A 82 28.47 24.08 -16.56
N GLN A 83 29.42 25.03 -16.54
CA GLN A 83 29.18 26.38 -17.04
C GLN A 83 28.84 26.39 -18.54
N LYS A 84 29.56 25.60 -19.35
CA LYS A 84 29.25 25.48 -20.80
C LYS A 84 27.86 24.89 -21.02
N LEU A 85 27.52 23.81 -20.32
CA LEU A 85 26.20 23.19 -20.41
C LEU A 85 25.09 24.15 -20.02
N VAL A 86 25.23 24.82 -18.87
CA VAL A 86 24.24 25.81 -18.42
C VAL A 86 24.14 26.98 -19.39
N ASN A 87 25.16 27.32 -20.18
CA ASN A 87 25.07 28.34 -21.23
C ASN A 87 24.33 27.87 -22.50
N GLU A 88 24.17 26.57 -22.70
CA GLU A 88 23.61 25.99 -23.93
C GLU A 88 22.17 25.52 -23.75
N VAL A 89 21.82 24.96 -22.59
CA VAL A 89 20.47 24.44 -22.35
C VAL A 89 19.45 25.53 -22.06
N ASP A 90 18.18 25.22 -22.31
CA ASP A 90 17.02 26.07 -21.97
C ASP A 90 16.17 25.47 -20.82
N VAL A 91 16.41 24.20 -20.48
CA VAL A 91 15.71 23.47 -19.41
C VAL A 91 16.69 22.70 -18.55
N ILE A 92 16.49 22.76 -17.24
CA ILE A 92 17.21 21.98 -16.23
C ILE A 92 16.18 21.18 -15.43
N ALA A 93 16.45 19.92 -15.13
CA ALA A 93 15.65 19.14 -14.19
C ALA A 93 16.46 18.80 -12.93
N ILE A 94 15.86 19.01 -11.75
CA ILE A 94 16.48 18.69 -10.46
C ILE A 94 15.86 17.40 -9.92
N ALA A 95 16.54 16.28 -10.12
CA ALA A 95 16.13 14.94 -9.69
C ALA A 95 16.95 14.43 -8.49
N THR A 96 17.16 15.30 -7.50
CA THR A 96 17.90 15.00 -6.26
C THR A 96 17.00 14.92 -5.03
N PHE A 97 17.53 14.36 -3.94
CA PHE A 97 16.85 14.39 -2.65
C PHE A 97 16.75 15.82 -2.08
N PRO A 98 15.68 16.17 -1.33
CA PRO A 98 15.52 17.51 -0.75
C PRO A 98 16.70 17.99 0.10
N LYS A 99 17.38 17.06 0.80
CA LYS A 99 18.52 17.38 1.67
C LYS A 99 19.71 18.04 0.96
N VAL A 100 19.81 17.93 -0.38
CA VAL A 100 20.89 18.57 -1.16
C VAL A 100 20.42 19.79 -1.95
N PHE A 101 19.15 20.20 -1.81
CA PHE A 101 18.57 21.30 -2.58
C PHE A 101 19.36 22.59 -2.41
N GLU A 102 19.72 22.95 -1.18
CA GLU A 102 20.49 24.16 -0.90
C GLU A 102 21.82 24.18 -1.66
N ALA A 103 22.59 23.09 -1.59
CA ALA A 103 23.88 22.99 -2.27
C ALA A 103 23.75 23.10 -3.80
N VAL A 104 22.73 22.45 -4.37
CA VAL A 104 22.45 22.50 -5.81
C VAL A 104 21.99 23.90 -6.24
N ALA A 105 21.09 24.52 -5.48
CA ALA A 105 20.56 25.84 -5.75
C ALA A 105 21.66 26.93 -5.72
N VAL A 106 22.55 26.89 -4.72
CA VAL A 106 23.70 27.82 -4.60
C VAL A 106 24.66 27.67 -5.78
N GLU A 107 24.91 26.44 -6.22
CA GLU A 107 25.78 26.20 -7.38
C GLU A 107 25.12 26.70 -8.68
N LEU A 108 23.86 26.35 -8.91
CA LEU A 108 23.12 26.79 -10.09
C LEU A 108 22.96 28.31 -10.14
N GLN A 109 22.75 28.98 -9.01
CA GLN A 109 22.70 30.44 -8.94
C GLN A 109 23.94 31.07 -9.58
N LYS A 110 25.15 30.58 -9.23
CA LYS A 110 26.41 31.07 -9.80
C LYS A 110 26.49 30.84 -11.30
N LEU A 111 26.12 29.64 -11.76
CA LEU A 111 26.13 29.27 -13.17
C LEU A 111 25.14 30.12 -14.00
N ILE A 112 23.97 30.42 -13.43
CA ILE A 112 22.92 31.24 -14.05
C ILE A 112 23.34 32.71 -14.14
N LEU A 113 23.94 33.25 -13.06
CA LEU A 113 24.49 34.62 -13.08
C LEU A 113 25.60 34.77 -14.12
N ALA A 114 26.44 33.76 -14.30
CA ALA A 114 27.43 33.75 -15.38
C ALA A 114 26.79 33.61 -16.77
N ARG A 115 25.76 32.75 -16.91
CA ARG A 115 24.98 32.61 -18.16
C ARG A 115 24.36 33.93 -18.60
N ARG A 116 23.89 34.76 -17.67
CA ARG A 116 23.31 36.09 -17.96
C ARG A 116 24.20 36.94 -18.87
N SER A 117 25.51 36.86 -18.73
CA SER A 117 26.47 37.61 -19.57
C SER A 117 26.55 37.10 -21.02
N VAL A 118 26.12 35.86 -21.27
CA VAL A 118 26.18 35.19 -22.58
C VAL A 118 24.82 35.19 -23.26
N ARG A 119 23.73 34.93 -22.51
CA ARG A 119 22.35 34.83 -22.99
C ARG A 119 21.40 35.65 -22.11
N PRO A 120 21.53 37.00 -22.08
CA PRO A 120 20.80 37.85 -21.13
C PRO A 120 19.27 37.90 -21.33
N ASN A 121 18.78 37.53 -22.51
CA ASN A 121 17.36 37.63 -22.85
C ASN A 121 16.65 36.28 -22.85
N ASP A 122 17.40 35.17 -22.82
CA ASP A 122 16.86 33.84 -23.02
C ASP A 122 16.41 33.27 -21.68
N PRO A 123 15.16 32.80 -21.57
CA PRO A 123 14.68 32.18 -20.34
C PRO A 123 15.40 30.85 -20.06
N LEU A 124 15.38 30.43 -18.80
CA LEU A 124 15.85 29.13 -18.33
C LEU A 124 14.84 28.58 -17.33
N ASP A 125 14.26 27.43 -17.64
CA ASP A 125 13.26 26.79 -16.79
C ASP A 125 13.88 25.62 -16.01
N ILE A 126 13.72 25.63 -14.68
CA ILE A 126 14.22 24.63 -13.75
C ILE A 126 13.04 23.82 -13.23
N ILE A 127 12.91 22.56 -13.65
CA ILE A 127 11.85 21.65 -13.24
C ILE A 127 12.28 20.88 -11.99
N ILE A 128 11.56 21.08 -10.88
CA ILE A 128 11.87 20.45 -9.60
C ILE A 128 11.23 19.06 -9.54
N CYS A 129 12.04 18.00 -9.64
CA CYS A 129 11.62 16.62 -9.82
C CYS A 129 11.84 15.79 -8.53
N THR A 130 11.13 16.13 -7.45
CA THR A 130 11.29 15.47 -6.15
C THR A 130 9.96 15.05 -5.53
N ASN A 131 10.00 14.15 -4.56
CA ASN A 131 8.83 13.75 -3.77
C ASN A 131 8.75 14.57 -2.47
N LEU A 132 8.68 15.90 -2.63
CA LEU A 132 8.48 16.87 -1.56
C LEU A 132 7.30 17.77 -1.93
N VAL A 133 6.36 17.92 -1.01
CA VAL A 133 5.21 18.83 -1.16
C VAL A 133 5.73 20.27 -1.06
N HIS A 134 5.32 21.16 -1.95
CA HIS A 134 5.82 22.55 -2.03
C HIS A 134 7.35 22.66 -2.21
N ALA A 135 7.91 21.87 -3.13
CA ALA A 135 9.35 21.82 -3.36
C ALA A 135 9.93 23.11 -3.98
N GLY A 136 9.15 23.84 -4.76
CA GLY A 136 9.55 25.07 -5.46
C GLY A 136 10.02 26.15 -4.48
N PRO A 137 9.17 26.61 -3.54
CA PRO A 137 9.56 27.61 -2.55
C PRO A 137 10.80 27.23 -1.72
N VAL A 138 10.97 25.94 -1.40
CA VAL A 138 12.14 25.44 -0.67
C VAL A 138 13.41 25.62 -1.50
N PHE A 139 13.37 25.24 -2.78
CA PHE A 139 14.50 25.41 -3.70
C PHE A 139 14.78 26.89 -4.01
N SER A 140 13.73 27.67 -4.31
CA SER A 140 13.83 29.09 -4.62
C SER A 140 14.44 29.91 -3.48
N THR A 141 14.16 29.57 -2.22
CA THR A 141 14.74 30.24 -1.06
C THR A 141 16.27 30.27 -1.13
N ALA A 142 16.89 29.12 -1.42
CA ALA A 142 18.34 29.02 -1.57
C ALA A 142 18.83 29.62 -2.91
N LEU A 143 18.07 29.43 -3.98
CA LEU A 143 18.43 29.94 -5.32
C LEU A 143 18.48 31.48 -5.39
N TYR A 144 17.66 32.17 -4.60
CA TYR A 144 17.57 33.63 -4.57
C TYR A 144 18.40 34.27 -3.45
N GLN A 145 19.00 33.45 -2.58
CA GLN A 145 19.71 33.96 -1.42
C GLN A 145 20.91 34.81 -1.83
N GLY A 146 20.98 36.04 -1.32
CA GLY A 146 22.11 36.94 -1.55
C GLY A 146 22.14 37.66 -2.91
N LEU A 147 21.09 37.53 -3.73
CA LEU A 147 20.96 38.32 -4.96
C LEU A 147 20.74 39.81 -4.64
N ASP A 148 21.34 40.69 -5.45
CA ASP A 148 21.00 42.12 -5.44
C ASP A 148 19.68 42.39 -6.20
N ALA A 149 19.21 43.64 -6.18
CA ALA A 149 17.93 44.01 -6.79
C ALA A 149 17.89 43.80 -8.32
N GLU A 150 19.02 43.98 -9.01
CA GLU A 150 19.10 43.81 -10.47
C GLU A 150 19.12 42.32 -10.83
N GLN A 151 19.87 41.53 -10.08
CA GLN A 151 19.92 40.08 -10.20
C GLN A 151 18.56 39.45 -9.87
N GLN A 152 17.90 39.90 -8.81
CA GLN A 152 16.58 39.41 -8.45
C GLN A 152 15.55 39.70 -9.56
N ALA A 153 15.54 40.92 -10.12
CA ALA A 153 14.66 41.26 -11.24
C ALA A 153 14.93 40.37 -12.46
N TYR A 154 16.20 40.06 -12.75
CA TYR A 154 16.55 39.11 -13.81
C TYR A 154 16.03 37.70 -13.52
N PHE A 155 16.17 37.19 -12.29
CA PHE A 155 15.67 35.88 -11.91
C PHE A 155 14.14 35.82 -12.02
N ASP A 156 13.43 36.83 -11.53
CA ASP A 156 11.97 36.92 -11.62
C ASP A 156 11.45 36.97 -13.06
N GLU A 157 12.18 37.60 -13.97
CA GLU A 157 11.79 37.70 -15.37
C GLU A 157 12.19 36.47 -16.20
N LYS A 158 13.40 35.92 -15.99
CA LYS A 158 14.02 34.95 -16.91
C LYS A 158 14.14 33.53 -16.37
N ILE A 159 14.03 33.32 -15.06
CA ILE A 159 14.24 32.00 -14.46
C ILE A 159 12.91 31.44 -13.97
N GLY A 160 12.48 30.33 -14.56
CA GLY A 160 11.30 29.60 -14.11
C GLY A 160 11.70 28.56 -13.09
N VAL A 161 11.04 28.52 -11.94
CA VAL A 161 11.15 27.40 -10.99
C VAL A 161 9.85 26.64 -11.03
N VAL A 162 9.83 25.61 -11.88
CA VAL A 162 8.64 24.84 -12.23
C VAL A 162 8.48 23.68 -11.27
N GLU A 163 7.42 23.72 -10.46
CA GLU A 163 7.05 22.59 -9.62
C GLU A 163 6.48 21.44 -10.46
N SER A 164 6.66 20.22 -9.98
CA SER A 164 6.18 19.02 -10.66
C SER A 164 5.74 17.94 -9.68
N LEU A 165 4.96 16.98 -10.17
CA LEU A 165 4.46 15.87 -9.35
C LEU A 165 5.06 14.54 -9.80
N ILE A 166 5.91 13.96 -8.94
CA ILE A 166 6.51 12.65 -9.20
C ILE A 166 5.52 11.53 -8.82
N ILE A 167 4.97 10.89 -9.85
CA ILE A 167 4.05 9.74 -9.73
C ILE A 167 4.73 8.43 -10.14
N ARG A 168 5.59 8.46 -11.17
CA ARG A 168 6.31 7.27 -11.65
C ARG A 168 7.18 6.68 -10.54
N MET A 169 6.93 5.42 -10.22
CA MET A 169 7.72 4.68 -9.25
C MET A 169 9.00 4.16 -9.88
N ALA A 170 10.09 4.15 -9.11
CA ALA A 170 11.35 3.54 -9.49
C ALA A 170 11.96 2.74 -8.31
N PRO A 171 11.36 1.58 -7.93
CA PRO A 171 11.89 0.72 -6.88
C PRO A 171 13.28 0.15 -7.24
N PRO A 172 13.98 -0.51 -6.31
CA PRO A 172 15.16 -1.28 -6.67
C PRO A 172 14.81 -2.30 -7.76
N ALA A 173 15.65 -2.43 -8.78
CA ALA A 173 15.44 -3.42 -9.82
C ALA A 173 15.64 -4.84 -9.26
N PRO A 174 14.97 -5.86 -9.83
CA PRO A 174 15.24 -7.25 -9.48
C PRO A 174 16.72 -7.59 -9.64
N ALA A 175 17.29 -8.37 -8.71
CA ALA A 175 18.72 -8.69 -8.70
C ALA A 175 19.21 -9.30 -10.04
N ALA A 176 18.39 -10.15 -10.66
CA ALA A 176 18.69 -10.76 -11.95
C ALA A 176 18.73 -9.76 -13.13
N GLU A 177 18.09 -8.60 -13.02
CA GLU A 177 18.21 -7.53 -14.03
C GLU A 177 19.45 -6.66 -13.75
N VAL A 178 19.77 -6.40 -12.48
CA VAL A 178 21.00 -5.67 -12.08
C VAL A 178 22.27 -6.43 -12.48
N GLU A 179 22.25 -7.76 -12.39
CA GLU A 179 23.37 -8.60 -12.84
C GLU A 179 23.64 -8.47 -14.35
N LYS A 180 22.60 -8.21 -15.16
CA LYS A 180 22.72 -8.03 -16.61
C LYS A 180 23.14 -6.61 -16.99
N ASP A 181 22.57 -5.62 -16.31
CA ASP A 181 22.84 -4.21 -16.52
C ASP A 181 22.88 -3.49 -15.16
N PRO A 182 24.07 -3.14 -14.63
CA PRO A 182 24.19 -2.49 -13.33
C PRO A 182 23.57 -1.08 -13.31
N LEU A 183 23.29 -0.49 -14.48
CA LEU A 183 22.63 0.81 -14.62
C LEU A 183 21.12 0.71 -14.83
N VAL A 184 20.56 -0.51 -14.89
CA VAL A 184 19.12 -0.74 -15.12
C VAL A 184 18.26 0.03 -14.13
N VAL A 185 17.19 0.63 -14.63
CA VAL A 185 16.19 1.30 -13.80
C VAL A 185 14.83 0.67 -14.01
N TRP A 186 14.31 0.05 -12.97
CA TRP A 186 12.99 -0.59 -12.98
C TRP A 186 11.91 0.41 -12.58
N THR A 187 10.88 0.56 -13.40
CA THR A 187 9.78 1.52 -13.17
C THR A 187 8.41 0.91 -13.45
N ASN A 188 7.36 1.55 -12.95
CA ASN A 188 5.97 1.18 -13.27
C ASN A 188 5.48 1.73 -14.62
N GLY A 189 6.34 2.39 -15.40
CA GLY A 189 6.01 2.93 -16.72
C GLY A 189 5.00 4.09 -16.71
N TYR A 190 4.59 4.62 -15.55
CA TYR A 190 3.55 5.66 -15.49
C TYR A 190 3.88 6.85 -16.39
N ALA A 191 2.96 7.19 -17.29
CA ALA A 191 3.26 8.02 -18.46
C ALA A 191 3.16 9.54 -18.18
N GLU A 192 2.31 9.97 -17.26
CA GLU A 192 2.06 11.40 -17.05
C GLU A 192 3.07 12.03 -16.09
N PHE A 193 3.44 13.27 -16.40
CA PHE A 193 4.29 14.14 -15.60
C PHE A 193 3.63 15.51 -15.44
N PRO A 194 2.88 15.72 -14.33
CA PRO A 194 2.25 17.00 -14.06
C PRO A 194 3.29 18.07 -13.75
N VAL A 195 3.22 19.21 -14.43
CA VAL A 195 4.12 20.35 -14.26
C VAL A 195 3.33 21.65 -14.18
N ASP A 196 3.77 22.59 -13.35
CA ASP A 196 3.11 23.88 -13.16
C ASP A 196 3.31 24.77 -14.40
N ALA A 197 2.25 24.91 -15.19
CA ALA A 197 2.25 25.69 -16.41
C ALA A 197 2.51 27.18 -16.16
N SER A 198 2.12 27.68 -14.98
CA SER A 198 2.22 29.10 -14.63
C SER A 198 3.64 29.53 -14.25
N ALA A 199 4.52 28.58 -13.95
CA ALA A 199 5.88 28.82 -13.50
C ALA A 199 6.92 28.89 -14.63
N PHE A 200 6.58 28.45 -15.85
CA PHE A 200 7.46 28.53 -17.00
C PHE A 200 7.66 29.98 -17.46
N LYS A 201 8.89 30.33 -17.85
CA LYS A 201 9.25 31.60 -18.49
C LYS A 201 9.39 31.47 -20.00
N ALA A 202 9.71 30.27 -20.50
CA ALA A 202 9.63 29.93 -21.91
C ALA A 202 8.29 29.26 -22.27
N GLU A 203 8.09 28.95 -23.55
CA GLU A 203 7.06 27.99 -23.94
C GLU A 203 7.42 26.61 -23.36
N PRO A 204 6.49 25.94 -22.64
CA PRO A 204 6.77 24.62 -22.09
C PRO A 204 7.23 23.63 -23.17
N PRO A 205 8.26 22.81 -22.90
CA PRO A 205 8.70 21.76 -23.81
C PRO A 205 7.55 20.86 -24.29
N GLN A 206 7.52 20.60 -25.59
CA GLN A 206 6.57 19.69 -26.22
C GLN A 206 6.99 18.23 -25.95
N ILE A 207 6.63 17.72 -24.77
CA ILE A 207 6.92 16.37 -24.28
C ILE A 207 5.61 15.64 -24.08
N ALA A 208 5.44 14.46 -24.67
CA ALA A 208 4.18 13.71 -24.62
C ALA A 208 3.72 13.39 -23.18
N ALA A 209 4.66 13.25 -22.25
CA ALA A 209 4.39 13.00 -20.84
C ALA A 209 3.86 14.24 -20.08
N PHE A 210 4.10 15.46 -20.57
CA PHE A 210 3.77 16.68 -19.82
C PHE A 210 2.25 16.84 -19.69
N ARG A 211 1.78 16.91 -18.44
CA ARG A 211 0.44 17.36 -18.11
C ARG A 211 0.53 18.74 -17.47
N LEU A 212 0.31 19.78 -18.28
CA LEU A 212 0.34 21.16 -17.82
C LEU A 212 -0.85 21.41 -16.85
N VAL A 213 -0.55 21.84 -15.63
CA VAL A 213 -1.55 22.15 -14.60
C VAL A 213 -1.38 23.58 -14.11
N THR A 214 -2.48 24.20 -13.66
CA THR A 214 -2.48 25.58 -13.15
C THR A 214 -2.67 25.66 -11.64
N ASP A 215 -2.99 24.54 -10.97
CA ASP A 215 -3.06 24.44 -9.51
C ASP A 215 -2.25 23.22 -9.05
N MET A 216 -0.93 23.42 -8.90
CA MET A 216 -0.04 22.36 -8.43
C MET A 216 -0.37 21.91 -7.00
N ARG A 217 -0.92 22.81 -6.18
CA ARG A 217 -1.26 22.53 -4.79
C ARG A 217 -2.40 21.51 -4.72
N ALA A 218 -3.42 21.68 -5.55
CA ALA A 218 -4.52 20.71 -5.69
C ALA A 218 -4.03 19.34 -6.18
N GLU A 219 -3.08 19.31 -7.12
CA GLU A 219 -2.50 18.08 -7.67
C GLU A 219 -1.65 17.30 -6.66
N GLU A 220 -0.81 18.00 -5.89
CA GLU A 220 -0.05 17.40 -4.81
C GLU A 220 -0.96 16.82 -3.73
N GLN A 221 -2.01 17.54 -3.34
CA GLN A 221 -3.01 17.01 -2.40
C GLN A 221 -3.74 15.82 -2.99
N ARG A 222 -4.21 15.89 -4.25
CA ARG A 222 -4.86 14.76 -4.92
C ARG A 222 -4.00 13.51 -4.82
N LYS A 223 -2.72 13.58 -5.16
CA LYS A 223 -1.79 12.43 -5.08
C LYS A 223 -1.47 11.98 -3.67
N MET A 224 -1.26 12.91 -2.73
CA MET A 224 -1.01 12.56 -1.33
C MET A 224 -2.22 11.88 -0.69
N TYR A 225 -3.42 12.38 -0.97
CA TYR A 225 -4.65 11.98 -0.30
C TYR A 225 -5.37 10.82 -0.97
N THR A 226 -4.96 10.42 -2.17
CA THR A 226 -5.48 9.22 -2.85
C THR A 226 -4.41 8.14 -2.95
N TYR A 227 -3.36 8.36 -3.75
CA TYR A 227 -2.35 7.35 -4.05
C TYR A 227 -1.55 6.93 -2.81
N ASN A 228 -0.92 7.90 -2.14
CA ASN A 228 -0.14 7.61 -0.93
C ASN A 228 -1.04 7.11 0.21
N MET A 229 -2.27 7.62 0.30
CA MET A 229 -3.28 7.23 1.30
C MET A 229 -3.74 5.79 1.10
N CYS A 230 -4.14 5.40 -0.11
CA CYS A 230 -4.58 4.05 -0.47
C CYS A 230 -3.53 3.00 -0.08
N HIS A 231 -2.26 3.27 -0.41
CA HIS A 231 -1.15 2.43 0.02
C HIS A 231 -1.02 2.31 1.54
N ALA A 232 -1.29 3.37 2.30
CA ALA A 232 -1.25 3.34 3.75
C ALA A 232 -2.43 2.56 4.34
N VAL A 233 -3.65 2.71 3.79
CA VAL A 233 -4.83 1.93 4.19
C VAL A 233 -4.54 0.43 4.04
N LEU A 234 -4.12 0.01 2.85
CA LEU A 234 -3.77 -1.38 2.58
C LEU A 234 -2.56 -1.84 3.41
N GLY A 235 -1.57 -0.96 3.62
CA GLY A 235 -0.39 -1.27 4.43
C GLY A 235 -0.73 -1.59 5.88
N TYR A 236 -1.56 -0.78 6.54
CA TYR A 236 -1.87 -1.02 7.96
C TYR A 236 -2.86 -2.17 8.17
N GLN A 237 -3.91 -2.26 7.35
CA GLN A 237 -4.89 -3.33 7.50
C GLN A 237 -4.34 -4.67 6.99
N GLY A 238 -3.62 -4.66 5.86
CA GLY A 238 -2.95 -5.84 5.33
C GLY A 238 -1.88 -6.40 6.26
N TYR A 239 -1.21 -5.55 7.05
CA TYR A 239 -0.25 -5.99 8.06
C TYR A 239 -0.91 -6.85 9.14
N GLN A 240 -2.08 -6.42 9.65
CA GLN A 240 -2.81 -7.18 10.67
C GLN A 240 -3.31 -8.53 10.14
N ASP A 241 -3.59 -8.60 8.84
CA ASP A 241 -4.02 -9.83 8.17
C ASP A 241 -2.84 -10.71 7.69
N GLY A 242 -1.60 -10.28 7.93
CA GLY A 242 -0.39 -11.04 7.59
C GLY A 242 -0.04 -11.04 6.10
N TYR A 243 -0.63 -10.16 5.30
CA TYR A 243 -0.27 -10.00 3.90
C TYR A 243 1.14 -9.44 3.74
N LYS A 244 1.84 -9.88 2.69
CA LYS A 244 3.21 -9.42 2.37
C LYS A 244 3.22 -8.36 1.29
N LEU A 245 2.36 -8.47 0.28
CA LEU A 245 2.31 -7.58 -0.88
C LEU A 245 0.97 -6.85 -0.95
N LEU A 246 0.99 -5.60 -1.41
CA LEU A 246 -0.23 -4.81 -1.60
C LEU A 246 -1.18 -5.40 -2.66
N VAL A 247 -0.63 -6.08 -3.68
CA VAL A 247 -1.45 -6.75 -4.71
C VAL A 247 -2.31 -7.87 -4.09
N ASP A 248 -1.79 -8.58 -3.09
CA ASP A 248 -2.55 -9.60 -2.37
C ASP A 248 -3.63 -8.95 -1.51
N CYS A 249 -3.34 -7.79 -0.91
CA CYS A 249 -4.35 -7.02 -0.19
C CYS A 249 -5.49 -6.56 -1.11
N LEU A 250 -5.19 -6.10 -2.33
CA LEU A 250 -6.23 -5.69 -3.28
C LEU A 250 -7.02 -6.85 -3.87
N ALA A 251 -6.46 -8.06 -3.88
CA ALA A 251 -7.17 -9.28 -4.24
C ALA A 251 -8.18 -9.71 -3.16
N ASP A 252 -7.97 -9.32 -1.89
CA ASP A 252 -8.92 -9.54 -0.80
C ASP A 252 -10.12 -8.58 -0.91
N PRO A 253 -11.36 -9.08 -1.08
CA PRO A 253 -12.55 -8.24 -1.21
C PRO A 253 -12.79 -7.29 -0.02
N LYS A 254 -12.39 -7.69 1.20
CA LYS A 254 -12.56 -6.87 2.40
C LYS A 254 -11.61 -5.68 2.36
N LEU A 255 -10.31 -5.92 2.13
CA LEU A 255 -9.31 -4.86 2.07
C LEU A 255 -9.48 -3.97 0.84
N ARG A 256 -9.93 -4.54 -0.29
CA ARG A 256 -10.33 -3.75 -1.46
C ARG A 256 -11.46 -2.78 -1.14
N THR A 257 -12.49 -3.24 -0.41
CA THR A 257 -13.61 -2.39 0.03
C THR A 257 -13.14 -1.25 0.92
N GLU A 258 -12.18 -1.50 1.82
CA GLU A 258 -11.59 -0.46 2.67
C GLU A 258 -10.84 0.60 1.85
N ALA A 259 -10.00 0.16 0.91
CA ALA A 259 -9.22 1.05 0.05
C ALA A 259 -10.09 1.89 -0.90
N GLU A 260 -11.02 1.24 -1.62
CA GLU A 260 -11.97 1.93 -2.51
C GLU A 260 -12.94 2.82 -1.71
N GLY A 261 -13.34 2.39 -0.51
CA GLY A 261 -14.13 3.19 0.42
C GLY A 261 -13.44 4.49 0.82
N ALA A 262 -12.19 4.43 1.25
CA ALA A 262 -11.39 5.61 1.60
C ALA A 262 -11.14 6.50 0.37
N LEU A 263 -10.92 5.91 -0.81
CA LEU A 263 -10.78 6.65 -2.07
C LEU A 263 -12.07 7.40 -2.44
N ASN A 264 -13.24 6.80 -2.24
CA ASN A 264 -14.53 7.44 -2.50
C ASN A 264 -14.81 8.61 -1.56
N GLU A 265 -14.51 8.44 -0.26
CA GLU A 265 -14.63 9.51 0.74
C GLU A 265 -13.82 10.74 0.33
N VAL A 266 -12.52 10.54 0.11
CA VAL A 266 -11.61 11.64 -0.18
C VAL A 266 -11.79 12.22 -1.57
N SER A 267 -12.18 11.41 -2.56
CA SER A 267 -12.44 11.90 -3.92
C SER A 267 -13.62 12.86 -3.94
N THR A 268 -14.66 12.59 -3.15
CA THR A 268 -15.79 13.52 -3.00
C THR A 268 -15.32 14.86 -2.42
N ALA A 269 -14.48 14.81 -1.37
CA ALA A 269 -13.96 15.99 -0.73
C ALA A 269 -13.01 16.82 -1.63
N LEU A 270 -12.15 16.15 -2.41
CA LEU A 270 -11.26 16.78 -3.38
C LEU A 270 -12.02 17.47 -4.52
N GLN A 271 -13.09 16.85 -5.03
CA GLN A 271 -13.96 17.49 -6.05
C GLN A 271 -14.60 18.76 -5.50
N ASN A 272 -15.15 18.70 -4.29
CA ASN A 272 -15.79 19.86 -3.65
C ASN A 272 -14.80 20.99 -3.34
N GLN A 273 -13.57 20.65 -2.93
CA GLN A 273 -12.56 21.63 -2.52
C GLN A 273 -11.83 22.29 -3.69
N TYR A 274 -11.54 21.53 -4.76
CA TYR A 274 -10.65 21.94 -5.85
C TYR A 274 -11.31 21.95 -7.24
N GLY A 275 -12.57 21.52 -7.35
CA GLY A 275 -13.31 21.54 -8.61
C GLY A 275 -12.87 20.50 -9.63
N PHE A 276 -12.17 19.43 -9.21
CA PHE A 276 -11.93 18.29 -10.10
C PHE A 276 -13.26 17.73 -10.61
N THR A 277 -13.34 17.39 -11.89
CA THR A 277 -14.56 16.78 -12.45
C THR A 277 -14.67 15.32 -12.00
N ALA A 278 -15.91 14.81 -11.95
CA ALA A 278 -16.18 13.41 -11.61
C ALA A 278 -15.45 12.45 -12.56
N GLU A 279 -15.41 12.75 -13.86
CA GLU A 279 -14.69 11.97 -14.87
C GLU A 279 -13.17 11.96 -14.62
N ALA A 280 -12.58 13.12 -14.36
CA ALA A 280 -11.14 13.22 -14.09
C ALA A 280 -10.75 12.49 -12.80
N MET A 281 -11.60 12.53 -11.77
CA MET A 281 -11.37 11.80 -10.52
C MET A 281 -11.57 10.29 -10.67
N ALA A 282 -12.58 9.85 -11.43
CA ALA A 282 -12.79 8.43 -11.70
C ALA A 282 -11.58 7.82 -12.43
N LYS A 283 -11.11 8.47 -13.49
CA LYS A 283 -9.90 8.06 -14.24
C LYS A 283 -8.66 8.04 -13.34
N TRP A 284 -8.54 9.04 -12.46
CA TRP A 284 -7.43 9.09 -11.50
C TRP A 284 -7.48 7.92 -10.51
N VAL A 285 -8.64 7.64 -9.91
CA VAL A 285 -8.84 6.53 -8.97
C VAL A 285 -8.59 5.18 -9.61
N GLU A 286 -9.07 4.96 -10.84
CA GLU A 286 -8.75 3.77 -11.63
C GLU A 286 -7.23 3.61 -11.79
N GLY A 287 -6.53 4.67 -12.19
CA GLY A 287 -5.06 4.66 -12.29
C GLY A 287 -4.33 4.46 -10.95
N VAL A 288 -4.91 4.85 -9.82
CA VAL A 288 -4.37 4.54 -8.49
C VAL A 288 -4.49 3.04 -8.21
N ILE A 289 -5.66 2.45 -8.45
CA ILE A 289 -5.90 1.01 -8.22
C ILE A 289 -5.02 0.17 -9.15
N ASP A 290 -4.96 0.49 -10.45
CA ASP A 290 -4.15 -0.24 -11.42
C ASP A 290 -2.66 -0.24 -11.06
N GLN A 291 -2.13 0.91 -10.65
CA GLN A 291 -0.75 1.00 -10.21
C GLN A 291 -0.48 0.23 -8.92
N THR A 292 -1.43 0.27 -7.98
CA THR A 292 -1.33 -0.48 -6.72
C THR A 292 -1.42 -1.99 -6.99
N ASN A 293 -2.19 -2.40 -7.99
CA ASN A 293 -2.40 -3.78 -8.41
C ASN A 293 -1.33 -4.30 -9.40
N ASN A 294 -0.17 -3.65 -9.48
CA ASN A 294 0.91 -4.05 -10.38
C ASN A 294 1.91 -5.00 -9.68
N PRO A 295 1.88 -6.32 -9.94
CA PRO A 295 2.76 -7.29 -9.28
C PRO A 295 4.23 -7.12 -9.66
N SER A 296 4.55 -6.44 -10.77
CA SER A 296 5.94 -6.25 -11.22
C SER A 296 6.72 -5.23 -10.38
N ILE A 297 6.04 -4.46 -9.53
CA ILE A 297 6.66 -3.49 -8.62
C ILE A 297 7.04 -4.13 -7.30
N GLY A 298 6.27 -5.13 -6.85
CA GLY A 298 6.55 -5.84 -5.60
C GLY A 298 6.39 -4.97 -4.36
N ASP A 299 5.37 -4.10 -4.33
CA ASP A 299 5.12 -3.23 -3.19
C ASP A 299 4.71 -4.03 -1.95
N THR A 300 5.57 -3.99 -0.94
CA THR A 300 5.35 -4.73 0.30
C THR A 300 4.50 -3.94 1.29
N VAL A 301 3.65 -4.66 2.02
CA VAL A 301 2.88 -4.15 3.17
C VAL A 301 3.80 -3.47 4.19
N ALA A 302 4.92 -4.09 4.57
CA ALA A 302 5.86 -3.53 5.54
C ALA A 302 6.38 -2.13 5.14
N ARG A 303 6.85 -1.97 3.91
CA ARG A 303 7.27 -0.66 3.36
C ARG A 303 6.15 0.37 3.37
N MET A 304 4.92 -0.07 3.13
CA MET A 304 3.74 0.78 3.02
C MET A 304 3.10 1.12 4.36
N ALA A 305 3.39 0.36 5.40
CA ALA A 305 3.03 0.66 6.79
C ALA A 305 4.11 1.49 7.52
N ALA A 306 5.39 1.29 7.22
CA ALA A 306 6.52 1.92 7.92
C ALA A 306 6.45 3.45 8.13
N ASP A 307 7.03 3.93 9.21
CA ASP A 307 7.07 5.32 9.66
C ASP A 307 5.66 5.91 9.92
N PRO A 308 4.89 5.33 10.87
CA PRO A 308 3.51 5.75 11.13
C PRO A 308 3.43 7.17 11.70
N LEU A 309 4.37 7.59 12.54
CA LEU A 309 4.40 8.94 13.10
C LEU A 309 4.43 10.03 12.02
N ARG A 310 5.20 9.82 10.93
CA ARG A 310 5.18 10.77 9.82
C ARG A 310 3.85 10.73 9.07
N LYS A 311 3.31 9.54 8.79
CA LYS A 311 2.07 9.34 8.02
C LYS A 311 0.81 9.82 8.75
N LEU A 312 0.87 9.89 10.08
CA LEU A 312 -0.20 10.39 10.95
C LEU A 312 -0.14 11.90 11.18
N LYS A 313 0.85 12.62 10.65
CA LYS A 313 0.88 14.09 10.77
C LYS A 313 -0.37 14.72 10.15
N LYS A 314 -0.82 15.84 10.73
CA LYS A 314 -2.01 16.61 10.33
C LYS A 314 -2.18 16.85 8.83
N THR A 315 -1.08 17.05 8.11
CA THR A 315 -1.06 17.38 6.68
C THR A 315 -0.63 16.22 5.78
N ASP A 316 -0.36 15.04 6.33
CA ASP A 316 0.02 13.84 5.57
C ASP A 316 -1.23 13.01 5.22
N ARG A 317 -1.00 11.82 4.67
CA ARG A 317 -1.93 10.98 3.91
C ARG A 317 -3.10 10.36 4.67
N LEU A 318 -3.23 10.53 5.99
CA LEU A 318 -4.32 9.96 6.78
C LEU A 318 -5.17 11.03 7.48
N ILE A 319 -4.55 11.85 8.33
CA ILE A 319 -5.26 12.92 9.05
C ILE A 319 -5.70 14.03 8.09
N GLY A 320 -4.82 14.44 7.17
CA GLY A 320 -5.11 15.47 6.17
C GLY A 320 -6.37 15.19 5.35
N PRO A 321 -6.50 14.03 4.69
CA PRO A 321 -7.71 13.70 3.94
C PRO A 321 -8.94 13.53 4.84
N SER A 322 -8.79 13.04 6.08
CA SER A 322 -9.91 12.93 7.02
C SER A 322 -10.49 14.30 7.39
N LEU A 323 -9.62 15.28 7.66
CA LEU A 323 -10.04 16.67 7.90
C LEU A 323 -10.64 17.31 6.65
N LEU A 324 -10.10 17.00 5.46
CA LEU A 324 -10.65 17.48 4.19
C LEU A 324 -12.07 16.94 3.97
N CYS A 325 -12.31 15.66 4.25
CA CYS A 325 -13.65 15.05 4.22
C CYS A 325 -14.62 15.79 5.15
N LEU A 326 -14.26 15.95 6.42
CA LEU A 326 -15.11 16.63 7.41
C LEU A 326 -15.43 18.07 7.01
N LYS A 327 -14.43 18.82 6.50
CA LYS A 327 -14.61 20.19 6.01
C LYS A 327 -15.62 20.27 4.86
N ASN A 328 -15.70 19.22 4.04
CA ASN A 328 -16.60 19.12 2.90
C ASN A 328 -17.87 18.32 3.19
N GLY A 329 -18.19 18.07 4.46
CA GLY A 329 -19.42 17.37 4.86
C GLY A 329 -19.44 15.86 4.57
N VAL A 330 -18.28 15.26 4.31
CA VAL A 330 -18.12 13.82 4.07
C VAL A 330 -17.68 13.14 5.37
N ASP A 331 -18.31 12.02 5.72
CA ASP A 331 -17.92 11.20 6.87
C ASP A 331 -16.72 10.29 6.53
N PRO A 332 -15.54 10.45 7.15
CA PRO A 332 -14.32 9.73 6.79
C PRO A 332 -14.22 8.37 7.51
N LYS A 333 -15.24 7.51 7.46
CA LYS A 333 -15.29 6.28 8.25
C LYS A 333 -14.17 5.27 7.90
N TYR A 334 -13.83 5.12 6.62
CA TYR A 334 -12.78 4.21 6.17
C TYR A 334 -11.39 4.78 6.50
N LEU A 335 -11.20 6.08 6.32
CA LEU A 335 -9.96 6.76 6.74
C LEU A 335 -9.73 6.69 8.25
N VAL A 336 -10.77 6.93 9.05
CA VAL A 336 -10.73 6.83 10.52
C VAL A 336 -10.38 5.42 10.97
N ARG A 337 -10.96 4.41 10.31
CA ARG A 337 -10.63 3.00 10.55
C ARG A 337 -9.18 2.69 10.17
N ALA A 338 -8.69 3.17 9.04
CA ALA A 338 -7.28 3.01 8.68
C ALA A 338 -6.32 3.68 9.68
N ILE A 339 -6.68 4.85 10.22
CA ILE A 339 -5.94 5.52 11.31
C ILE A 339 -5.92 4.64 12.55
N ALA A 340 -7.06 4.04 12.94
CA ALA A 340 -7.13 3.13 14.07
C ALA A 340 -6.18 1.93 13.92
N TYR A 341 -6.14 1.30 12.74
CA TYR A 341 -5.20 0.22 12.43
C TYR A 341 -3.73 0.69 12.44
N ALA A 342 -3.46 1.93 12.01
CA ALA A 342 -2.12 2.52 12.06
C ALA A 342 -1.62 2.74 13.50
N LEU A 343 -2.51 2.99 14.46
CA LEU A 343 -2.17 3.15 15.87
C LEU A 343 -1.86 1.81 16.56
N HIS A 344 -2.39 0.71 16.04
CA HIS A 344 -2.06 -0.66 16.46
C HIS A 344 -0.86 -1.26 15.69
N PHE A 345 -0.29 -0.52 14.74
CA PHE A 345 0.84 -1.01 13.96
C PHE A 345 2.13 -0.95 14.80
N ARG A 346 2.73 -2.13 15.02
CA ARG A 346 4.00 -2.30 15.73
C ARG A 346 4.85 -3.35 15.02
N THR A 347 6.09 -3.01 14.69
CA THR A 347 7.10 -3.95 14.17
C THR A 347 8.49 -3.61 14.73
N GLU A 348 9.32 -4.63 14.93
CA GLU A 348 10.67 -4.48 15.50
C GLU A 348 11.60 -3.66 14.59
N ASP A 349 11.35 -3.69 13.27
CA ASP A 349 12.16 -3.00 12.26
C ASP A 349 11.83 -1.50 12.12
N ASP A 350 10.84 -0.98 12.83
CA ASP A 350 10.39 0.41 12.73
C ASP A 350 10.32 1.09 14.11
N PRO A 351 11.36 1.86 14.49
CA PRO A 351 11.41 2.59 15.76
C PRO A 351 10.24 3.57 15.95
N ASN A 352 9.68 4.13 14.87
CA ASN A 352 8.56 5.05 14.97
C ASN A 352 7.24 4.32 15.26
N SER A 353 7.11 3.05 14.85
CA SER A 353 5.97 2.21 15.24
C SER A 353 6.02 1.83 16.71
N ILE A 354 7.20 1.41 17.20
CA ILE A 354 7.45 1.07 18.61
C ILE A 354 7.15 2.28 19.49
N LYS A 355 7.73 3.44 19.14
CA LYS A 355 7.51 4.68 19.88
C LYS A 355 6.03 5.05 19.95
N LEU A 356 5.29 4.94 18.83
CA LEU A 356 3.86 5.26 18.81
C LEU A 356 3.07 4.38 19.77
N THR A 357 3.32 3.08 19.77
CA THR A 357 2.62 2.15 20.68
C THR A 357 3.03 2.33 22.13
N ASP A 358 4.31 2.55 22.41
CA ASP A 358 4.81 2.82 23.76
C ASP A 358 4.20 4.14 24.29
N ASP A 359 4.12 5.19 23.47
CA ASP A 359 3.46 6.45 23.85
C ASP A 359 1.97 6.25 24.19
N ILE A 360 1.27 5.34 23.50
CA ILE A 360 -0.13 5.00 23.80
C ILE A 360 -0.24 4.23 25.13
N GLU A 361 0.66 3.28 25.38
CA GLU A 361 0.69 2.48 26.61
C GLU A 361 1.04 3.34 27.83
N ASP A 362 2.05 4.20 27.71
CA ASP A 362 2.60 4.99 28.83
C ASP A 362 1.76 6.24 29.15
N HIS A 363 1.21 6.90 28.13
CA HIS A 363 0.55 8.21 28.29
C HIS A 363 -0.94 8.20 27.92
N GLY A 364 -1.46 7.09 27.39
CA GLY A 364 -2.83 6.95 26.93
C GLY A 364 -3.06 7.47 25.51
N LEU A 365 -4.09 6.91 24.87
CA LEU A 365 -4.42 7.14 23.46
C LEU A 365 -4.57 8.62 23.08
N GLU A 366 -5.25 9.42 23.90
CA GLU A 366 -5.50 10.82 23.56
C GLU A 366 -4.22 11.66 23.55
N ALA A 367 -3.32 11.44 24.51
CA ALA A 367 -2.05 12.16 24.58
C ALA A 367 -1.12 11.77 23.43
N ALA A 368 -1.05 10.48 23.11
CA ALA A 368 -0.29 9.96 21.97
C ALA A 368 -0.84 10.51 20.65
N LEU A 369 -2.16 10.54 20.47
CA LEU A 369 -2.80 11.11 19.28
C LEU A 369 -2.45 12.59 19.09
N LYS A 370 -2.58 13.42 20.13
CA LYS A 370 -2.22 14.85 20.04
C LYS A 370 -0.76 15.03 19.64
N THR A 371 0.14 14.21 20.19
CA THR A 371 1.57 14.26 19.89
C THR A 371 1.87 13.83 18.45
N ALA A 372 1.32 12.69 18.01
CA ALA A 372 1.58 12.14 16.68
C ALA A 372 0.94 12.96 15.56
N THR A 373 -0.27 13.47 15.79
CA THR A 373 -1.08 14.12 14.75
C THR A 373 -1.00 15.64 14.76
N SER A 374 -0.68 16.26 15.90
CA SER A 374 -0.82 17.72 16.12
C SER A 374 -2.25 18.25 15.96
N LEU A 375 -3.26 17.40 16.18
CA LEU A 375 -4.66 17.83 16.29
C LEU A 375 -4.86 18.68 17.55
N GLY A 376 -5.59 19.78 17.40
CA GLY A 376 -5.83 20.77 18.44
C GLY A 376 -7.30 20.94 18.78
N GLU A 377 -7.68 22.18 19.13
CA GLU A 377 -8.99 22.50 19.71
C GLU A 377 -10.08 22.87 18.69
N ASP A 378 -9.76 22.85 17.39
CA ASP A 378 -10.72 23.10 16.31
C ASP A 378 -11.90 22.08 16.37
N PRO A 379 -13.16 22.50 16.13
CA PRO A 379 -14.31 21.60 16.22
C PRO A 379 -14.24 20.36 15.31
N LEU A 380 -13.69 20.48 14.09
CA LEU A 380 -13.55 19.33 13.19
C LEU A 380 -12.43 18.40 13.65
N GLU A 381 -11.34 18.98 14.19
CA GLU A 381 -10.24 18.20 14.76
C GLU A 381 -10.67 17.41 16.00
N LYS A 382 -11.46 18.02 16.89
CA LYS A 382 -12.08 17.33 18.03
C LYS A 382 -13.01 16.20 17.59
N LYS A 383 -13.87 16.48 16.60
CA LYS A 383 -14.78 15.47 16.04
C LYS A 383 -13.99 14.28 15.47
N LEU A 384 -12.91 14.56 14.74
CA LEU A 384 -12.04 13.52 14.20
C LEU A 384 -11.35 12.72 15.31
N MET A 385 -10.84 13.38 16.35
CA MET A 385 -10.18 12.72 17.47
C MET A 385 -11.12 11.76 18.21
N GLU A 386 -12.37 12.15 18.45
CA GLU A 386 -13.37 11.25 19.07
C GLU A 386 -13.72 10.07 18.17
N ALA A 387 -13.86 10.29 16.85
CA ALA A 387 -14.08 9.21 15.90
C ALA A 387 -12.91 8.21 15.88
N ILE A 388 -11.66 8.71 15.92
CA ILE A 388 -10.46 7.87 15.99
C ILE A 388 -10.43 7.08 17.30
N LYS A 389 -10.75 7.69 18.44
CA LYS A 389 -10.79 7.01 19.75
C LYS A 389 -11.78 5.84 19.75
N ALA A 390 -12.99 6.05 19.22
CA ALA A 390 -13.98 4.98 19.08
C ALA A 390 -13.49 3.87 18.14
N ALA A 391 -12.95 4.24 16.98
CA ALA A 391 -12.43 3.29 15.99
C ALA A 391 -11.20 2.51 16.50
N TYR A 392 -10.35 3.12 17.33
CA TYR A 392 -9.18 2.46 17.94
C TYR A 392 -9.59 1.28 18.82
N GLN A 393 -10.61 1.47 19.66
CA GLN A 393 -11.13 0.39 20.51
C GLN A 393 -11.70 -0.74 19.66
N GLN A 394 -12.54 -0.39 18.67
CA GLN A 394 -13.11 -1.37 17.76
C GLN A 394 -12.04 -2.14 16.96
N ALA A 395 -11.02 -1.44 16.46
CA ALA A 395 -9.91 -2.04 15.73
C ALA A 395 -9.09 -3.00 16.61
N GLY A 396 -8.87 -2.66 17.88
CA GLY A 396 -8.16 -3.53 18.83
C GLY A 396 -8.87 -4.86 19.01
N LYS A 397 -10.19 -4.84 19.21
CA LYS A 397 -11.01 -6.05 19.31
C LYS A 397 -11.00 -6.85 18.00
N GLU A 398 -11.00 -6.15 16.86
CA GLU A 398 -10.91 -6.81 15.56
C GLU A 398 -9.59 -7.54 15.33
N ILE A 399 -8.49 -6.91 15.71
CA ILE A 399 -7.16 -7.51 15.63
C ILE A 399 -7.07 -8.74 16.54
N ASP A 400 -7.62 -8.66 17.76
CA ASP A 400 -7.61 -9.78 18.70
C ASP A 400 -8.39 -11.00 18.18
N TRP A 401 -9.65 -10.82 17.73
CA TRP A 401 -10.40 -11.98 17.24
C TRP A 401 -9.83 -12.54 15.93
N ARG A 402 -9.21 -11.71 15.08
CA ARG A 402 -8.51 -12.18 13.86
C ARG A 402 -7.31 -13.04 14.21
N LYS A 403 -6.53 -12.62 15.22
CA LYS A 403 -5.43 -13.41 15.76
C LYS A 403 -5.93 -14.76 16.28
N LYS A 404 -7.00 -14.77 17.08
CA LYS A 404 -7.65 -16.01 17.55
C LYS A 404 -8.14 -16.88 16.39
N ALA A 405 -8.70 -16.30 15.33
CA ALA A 405 -9.15 -17.05 14.16
C ALA A 405 -7.98 -17.77 13.45
N LYS A 406 -6.84 -17.10 13.33
CA LYS A 406 -5.61 -17.72 12.80
C LYS A 406 -5.07 -18.81 13.74
N GLU A 407 -5.04 -18.57 15.04
CA GLU A 407 -4.63 -19.59 16.02
C GLU A 407 -5.54 -20.82 15.99
N ALA A 408 -6.85 -20.62 15.81
CA ALA A 408 -7.82 -21.70 15.65
C ALA A 408 -7.57 -22.50 14.37
N TYR A 409 -7.21 -21.84 13.26
CA TYR A 409 -6.78 -22.51 12.03
C TYR A 409 -5.56 -23.40 12.31
N ASP A 410 -4.51 -22.83 12.89
CA ASP A 410 -3.24 -23.51 13.12
C ASP A 410 -3.40 -24.71 14.06
N LEU A 411 -4.20 -24.57 15.13
CA LEU A 411 -4.53 -25.64 16.06
C LEU A 411 -5.35 -26.74 15.39
N GLY A 412 -6.41 -26.38 14.65
CA GLY A 412 -7.26 -27.34 13.94
C GLY A 412 -6.46 -28.15 12.92
N PHE A 413 -5.66 -27.46 12.11
CA PHE A 413 -4.75 -28.08 11.14
C PHE A 413 -3.79 -29.05 11.83
N LYS A 414 -3.13 -28.62 12.91
CA LYS A 414 -2.18 -29.43 13.67
C LYS A 414 -2.84 -30.67 14.26
N TYR A 415 -3.99 -30.51 14.91
CA TYR A 415 -4.71 -31.62 15.53
C TYR A 415 -5.13 -32.65 14.49
N GLU A 416 -5.60 -32.22 13.32
CA GLU A 416 -5.93 -33.16 12.26
C GLU A 416 -4.72 -33.89 11.71
N SER A 417 -3.59 -33.20 11.55
CA SER A 417 -2.34 -33.80 11.05
C SER A 417 -1.74 -34.86 11.98
N VAL A 418 -2.14 -34.87 13.26
CA VAL A 418 -1.59 -35.78 14.28
C VAL A 418 -2.61 -36.85 14.67
N TYR A 419 -3.87 -36.47 14.86
CA TYR A 419 -4.88 -37.34 15.46
C TYR A 419 -5.87 -37.95 14.45
N HIS A 420 -5.93 -37.41 13.22
CA HIS A 420 -6.74 -37.94 12.11
C HIS A 420 -8.24 -38.09 12.47
N GLY A 421 -8.79 -37.08 13.14
CA GLY A 421 -10.13 -37.08 13.73
C GLY A 421 -10.84 -35.75 13.52
N CYS A 422 -11.18 -35.43 12.28
CA CYS A 422 -11.56 -34.07 11.87
C CYS A 422 -12.64 -33.37 12.74
N GLY A 423 -13.64 -34.11 13.25
CA GLY A 423 -14.65 -33.52 14.14
C GLY A 423 -14.14 -33.25 15.55
N GLN A 424 -13.31 -34.16 16.08
CA GLN A 424 -12.62 -33.99 17.35
C GLN A 424 -11.58 -32.88 17.28
N SER A 425 -10.78 -32.84 16.21
CA SER A 425 -9.78 -31.81 15.92
C SER A 425 -10.42 -30.43 15.89
N SER A 426 -11.52 -30.26 15.15
CA SER A 426 -12.20 -28.96 15.05
C SER A 426 -12.79 -28.51 16.40
N TYR A 427 -13.49 -29.40 17.10
CA TYR A 427 -14.07 -29.09 18.40
C TYR A 427 -12.98 -28.71 19.42
N ALA A 428 -11.94 -29.54 19.53
CA ALA A 428 -10.85 -29.30 20.47
C ALA A 428 -10.15 -27.98 20.21
N ALA A 429 -9.76 -27.70 18.96
CA ALA A 429 -9.06 -26.46 18.63
C ALA A 429 -9.85 -25.20 19.02
N ILE A 430 -11.14 -25.14 18.69
CA ILE A 430 -11.98 -23.98 19.02
C ILE A 430 -12.22 -23.90 20.53
N SER A 431 -12.63 -25.00 21.14
CA SER A 431 -13.05 -24.99 22.55
C SER A 431 -11.88 -24.85 23.52
N GLU A 432 -10.70 -25.38 23.21
CA GLU A 432 -9.50 -25.12 24.00
C GLU A 432 -9.06 -23.65 23.90
N LEU A 433 -9.04 -23.09 22.68
CA LEU A 433 -8.67 -21.69 22.46
C LEU A 433 -9.60 -20.73 23.21
N LEU A 434 -10.90 -21.04 23.24
CA LEU A 434 -11.91 -20.23 23.92
C LEU A 434 -12.11 -20.60 25.40
N GLY A 435 -11.38 -21.58 25.95
CA GLY A 435 -11.53 -22.01 27.34
C GLY A 435 -12.88 -22.68 27.65
N THR A 436 -13.53 -23.27 26.65
CA THR A 436 -14.86 -23.92 26.73
C THR A 436 -14.82 -25.42 26.47
N PHE A 437 -13.65 -26.06 26.63
CA PHE A 437 -13.48 -27.48 26.35
C PHE A 437 -14.27 -28.37 27.31
N ASP A 438 -15.06 -29.29 26.75
CA ASP A 438 -15.77 -30.35 27.47
C ASP A 438 -15.30 -31.73 26.98
N PRO A 439 -14.70 -32.56 27.85
CA PRO A 439 -14.19 -33.86 27.47
C PRO A 439 -15.29 -34.84 27.00
N GLU A 440 -16.54 -34.67 27.44
CA GLU A 440 -17.63 -35.56 27.03
C GLU A 440 -18.09 -35.25 25.59
N VAL A 441 -18.11 -33.97 25.20
CA VAL A 441 -18.38 -33.58 23.81
C VAL A 441 -17.26 -34.07 22.89
N PHE A 442 -16.00 -33.95 23.31
CA PHE A 442 -14.85 -34.48 22.57
C PHE A 442 -14.94 -36.00 22.36
N LYS A 443 -15.31 -36.76 23.39
CA LYS A 443 -15.53 -38.22 23.28
C LYS A 443 -16.68 -38.54 22.33
N ALA A 444 -17.80 -37.84 22.45
CA ALA A 444 -18.99 -38.04 21.61
C ALA A 444 -18.71 -37.74 20.12
N ALA A 445 -17.81 -36.80 19.82
CA ALA A 445 -17.45 -36.46 18.45
C ALA A 445 -16.66 -37.56 17.71
N THR A 446 -16.13 -38.59 18.39
CA THR A 446 -15.35 -39.69 17.77
C THR A 446 -16.09 -40.36 16.62
N GLY A 447 -17.37 -40.68 16.81
CA GLY A 447 -18.19 -41.36 15.79
C GLY A 447 -18.52 -40.50 14.58
N LEU A 448 -18.23 -39.19 14.65
CA LEU A 448 -18.45 -38.27 13.55
C LEU A 448 -17.28 -38.30 12.56
N CYS A 449 -16.06 -38.66 12.96
CA CYS A 449 -14.86 -38.49 12.12
C CYS A 449 -14.92 -39.25 10.77
N GLY A 450 -14.36 -38.68 9.70
CA GLY A 450 -14.45 -39.24 8.35
C GLY A 450 -15.84 -39.06 7.70
N GLY A 451 -16.50 -37.94 7.99
CA GLY A 451 -17.88 -37.64 7.58
C GLY A 451 -18.83 -37.98 8.72
N ILE A 452 -19.20 -39.24 8.85
CA ILE A 452 -19.80 -39.84 10.07
C ILE A 452 -19.30 -41.29 10.18
N GLY A 453 -18.00 -41.45 10.41
CA GLY A 453 -17.36 -42.75 10.53
C GLY A 453 -17.02 -43.39 9.18
N LEU A 454 -16.21 -42.70 8.38
CA LEU A 454 -15.64 -43.15 7.10
C LEU A 454 -16.61 -43.25 5.91
N LYS A 455 -17.90 -43.01 6.11
CA LYS A 455 -18.90 -42.89 5.02
C LYS A 455 -18.96 -41.45 4.53
N ASN A 456 -18.21 -41.20 3.46
CA ASN A 456 -17.94 -39.91 2.84
C ASN A 456 -19.15 -39.12 2.28
N ASN A 457 -20.33 -39.72 2.17
CA ASN A 457 -21.53 -39.07 1.61
C ASN A 457 -22.35 -38.27 2.65
N ASN A 458 -21.75 -37.96 3.80
CA ASN A 458 -22.39 -37.24 4.91
C ASN A 458 -21.72 -35.89 5.17
N THR A 459 -22.32 -35.13 6.08
CA THR A 459 -21.77 -33.86 6.58
C THR A 459 -20.32 -34.04 7.02
N CYS A 460 -19.47 -33.09 6.65
CA CYS A 460 -18.09 -33.06 7.05
C CYS A 460 -17.98 -32.89 8.56
N SER A 461 -17.21 -33.77 9.20
CA SER A 461 -17.04 -33.74 10.64
C SER A 461 -16.29 -32.49 11.11
N ALA A 462 -15.43 -31.89 10.29
CA ALA A 462 -14.80 -30.60 10.61
C ALA A 462 -15.85 -29.50 10.84
N PHE A 463 -16.80 -29.38 9.89
CA PHE A 463 -17.95 -28.49 10.02
C PHE A 463 -18.79 -28.86 11.25
N THR A 464 -19.10 -30.14 11.45
CA THR A 464 -19.88 -30.58 12.62
C THR A 464 -19.18 -30.30 13.95
N GLY A 465 -17.85 -30.48 14.03
CA GLY A 465 -17.05 -30.19 15.21
C GLY A 465 -17.08 -28.70 15.55
N ALA A 466 -17.00 -27.83 14.54
CA ALA A 466 -17.19 -26.39 14.70
C ALA A 466 -18.60 -26.04 15.19
N VAL A 467 -19.65 -26.67 14.65
CA VAL A 467 -21.03 -26.51 15.13
C VAL A 467 -21.18 -26.97 16.58
N LEU A 468 -20.53 -28.07 16.99
CA LEU A 468 -20.52 -28.52 18.38
C LEU A 468 -19.86 -27.49 19.31
N ALA A 469 -18.76 -26.86 18.89
CA ALA A 469 -18.10 -25.83 19.67
C ALA A 469 -19.00 -24.59 19.87
N ILE A 470 -19.64 -24.10 18.79
CA ILE A 470 -20.63 -23.01 18.86
C ILE A 470 -21.80 -23.42 19.77
N GLY A 471 -22.27 -24.67 19.65
CA GLY A 471 -23.26 -25.31 20.50
C GLY A 471 -22.90 -25.27 21.99
N ASN A 472 -21.63 -25.50 22.34
CA ASN A 472 -21.19 -25.51 23.72
C ASN A 472 -21.18 -24.10 24.33
N ILE A 473 -20.86 -23.08 23.53
CA ILE A 473 -20.85 -21.68 23.96
C ILE A 473 -22.30 -21.15 24.07
N TYR A 474 -23.09 -21.33 23.02
CA TYR A 474 -24.49 -20.88 22.93
C TYR A 474 -25.44 -22.07 23.03
N ASN A 475 -25.50 -22.64 24.22
CA ASN A 475 -26.25 -23.87 24.49
C ASN A 475 -27.68 -23.60 25.00
N ARG A 476 -28.51 -24.64 24.88
CA ARG A 476 -29.75 -24.77 25.65
C ARG A 476 -29.58 -25.87 26.68
N ARG A 477 -29.57 -25.52 27.96
CA ARG A 477 -29.36 -26.48 29.06
C ARG A 477 -30.61 -27.32 29.31
N ARG A 478 -30.41 -28.60 29.63
CA ARG A 478 -31.51 -29.52 29.94
C ARG A 478 -32.33 -29.09 31.16
N GLU A 479 -31.68 -28.46 32.14
CA GLU A 479 -32.30 -27.92 33.34
C GLU A 479 -33.27 -26.77 33.05
N HIS A 480 -33.12 -26.10 31.90
CA HIS A 480 -33.93 -24.96 31.45
C HIS A 480 -34.55 -25.27 30.08
N PHE A 481 -35.18 -26.45 29.97
CA PHE A 481 -35.63 -27.02 28.69
C PHE A 481 -36.78 -26.24 28.02
N ASP A 482 -37.48 -25.39 28.74
CA ASP A 482 -38.49 -24.43 28.26
C ASP A 482 -37.94 -23.01 28.11
N GLY A 483 -36.87 -22.65 28.84
CA GLY A 483 -36.11 -21.40 28.73
C GLY A 483 -35.05 -21.35 27.61
N ASN A 484 -34.24 -20.26 27.62
CA ASN A 484 -33.07 -19.98 26.76
C ASN A 484 -33.36 -19.99 25.25
N ARG A 485 -34.52 -19.48 24.84
CA ARG A 485 -34.93 -19.45 23.44
C ARG A 485 -34.09 -18.48 22.59
N GLU A 486 -33.67 -17.36 23.16
CA GLU A 486 -32.82 -16.37 22.49
C GLU A 486 -31.43 -16.92 22.20
N THR A 487 -30.76 -17.53 23.19
CA THR A 487 -29.46 -18.20 23.03
C THR A 487 -29.49 -19.28 21.94
N LYS A 488 -30.61 -20.01 21.83
CA LYS A 488 -30.82 -20.98 20.75
C LYS A 488 -30.87 -20.34 19.36
N TYR A 489 -31.55 -19.20 19.20
CA TYR A 489 -31.62 -18.53 17.90
C TYR A 489 -30.29 -17.85 17.54
N GLN A 490 -29.60 -17.25 18.53
CA GLN A 490 -28.23 -16.76 18.36
C GLN A 490 -27.31 -17.89 17.86
N ASN A 491 -27.39 -19.08 18.45
CA ASN A 491 -26.66 -20.25 17.98
C ASN A 491 -26.95 -20.56 16.49
N PHE A 492 -28.22 -20.52 16.08
CA PHE A 492 -28.60 -20.79 14.69
C PHE A 492 -28.06 -19.74 13.72
N ASP A 493 -28.02 -18.48 14.12
CA ASP A 493 -27.48 -17.41 13.28
C ASP A 493 -25.97 -17.56 13.10
N LEU A 494 -25.24 -17.93 14.17
CA LEU A 494 -23.80 -18.23 14.10
C LEU A 494 -23.51 -19.45 13.20
N VAL A 495 -24.29 -20.51 13.33
CA VAL A 495 -24.15 -21.71 12.49
C VAL A 495 -24.47 -21.41 11.02
N GLN A 496 -25.43 -20.53 10.73
CA GLN A 496 -25.72 -20.07 9.36
C GLN A 496 -24.55 -19.28 8.76
N GLN A 497 -23.92 -18.39 9.52
CA GLN A 497 -22.72 -17.67 9.06
C GLN A 497 -21.55 -18.63 8.77
N LEU A 498 -21.33 -19.62 9.65
CA LEU A 498 -20.35 -20.68 9.41
C LEU A 498 -20.70 -21.48 8.15
N TYR A 499 -21.96 -21.83 7.96
CA TYR A 499 -22.44 -22.55 6.77
C TYR A 499 -22.15 -21.78 5.48
N GLU A 500 -22.46 -20.48 5.43
CA GLU A 500 -22.22 -19.64 4.24
C GLU A 500 -20.73 -19.57 3.88
N LYS A 501 -19.86 -19.33 4.86
CA LYS A 501 -18.40 -19.32 4.64
C LYS A 501 -17.90 -20.67 4.16
N PHE A 502 -18.31 -21.74 4.84
CA PHE A 502 -17.85 -23.10 4.53
C PHE A 502 -18.33 -23.56 3.14
N THR A 503 -19.56 -23.23 2.77
CA THR A 503 -20.11 -23.57 1.44
C THR A 503 -19.51 -22.72 0.32
N THR A 504 -19.20 -21.45 0.58
CA THR A 504 -18.49 -20.60 -0.38
C THR A 504 -17.10 -21.17 -0.67
N GLU A 505 -16.39 -21.63 0.36
CA GLU A 505 -15.04 -22.18 0.24
C GLU A 505 -15.01 -23.57 -0.41
N PHE A 506 -15.91 -24.47 0.00
CA PHE A 506 -15.82 -25.90 -0.38
C PHE A 506 -16.97 -26.39 -1.28
N GLY A 507 -17.85 -25.49 -1.73
CA GLY A 507 -19.01 -25.81 -2.56
C GLY A 507 -20.13 -26.57 -1.84
N GLY A 508 -19.97 -26.93 -0.56
CA GLY A 508 -20.95 -27.68 0.23
C GLY A 508 -20.40 -28.10 1.59
N ILE A 509 -21.25 -28.63 2.47
CA ILE A 509 -20.87 -29.06 3.83
C ILE A 509 -20.59 -30.57 3.97
N THR A 510 -20.67 -31.36 2.91
CA THR A 510 -20.45 -32.81 2.97
C THR A 510 -19.03 -33.18 2.54
N CYS A 511 -18.49 -34.30 3.02
CA CYS A 511 -17.17 -34.79 2.58
C CYS A 511 -17.08 -34.98 1.04
N VAL A 512 -18.16 -35.37 0.35
CA VAL A 512 -18.15 -35.46 -1.13
C VAL A 512 -17.81 -34.13 -1.82
N HIS A 513 -18.47 -33.04 -1.44
CA HIS A 513 -18.20 -31.71 -1.99
C HIS A 513 -16.75 -31.30 -1.75
N ILE A 514 -16.30 -31.43 -0.50
CA ILE A 514 -14.94 -31.05 -0.09
C ILE A 514 -13.89 -31.88 -0.84
N HIS A 515 -14.08 -33.20 -0.91
CA HIS A 515 -13.14 -34.08 -1.60
C HIS A 515 -13.12 -33.78 -3.11
N THR A 516 -14.25 -33.43 -3.70
CA THR A 516 -14.32 -33.07 -5.12
C THR A 516 -13.56 -31.77 -5.39
N VAL A 517 -13.75 -30.76 -4.54
CA VAL A 517 -13.02 -29.48 -4.65
C VAL A 517 -11.52 -29.67 -4.43
N LYS A 518 -11.11 -30.47 -3.44
CA LYS A 518 -9.70 -30.62 -3.07
C LYS A 518 -8.92 -31.63 -3.90
N TYR A 519 -9.56 -32.72 -4.29
CA TYR A 519 -8.89 -33.89 -4.89
C TYR A 519 -9.46 -34.29 -6.25
N GLY A 520 -10.46 -33.56 -6.77
CA GLY A 520 -11.12 -33.84 -8.04
C GLY A 520 -12.15 -34.99 -8.00
N ARG A 521 -12.22 -35.77 -6.91
CA ARG A 521 -13.22 -36.83 -6.71
C ARG A 521 -13.45 -37.14 -5.23
N PRO A 522 -14.61 -37.70 -4.84
CA PRO A 522 -14.82 -38.26 -3.51
C PRO A 522 -14.11 -39.61 -3.32
N TYR A 523 -13.83 -39.96 -2.05
CA TYR A 523 -13.20 -41.24 -1.64
C TYR A 523 -14.04 -41.91 -0.55
N ASP A 524 -14.49 -43.16 -0.73
CA ASP A 524 -15.20 -43.90 0.32
C ASP A 524 -14.19 -44.53 1.29
N LEU A 525 -13.95 -43.86 2.41
CA LEU A 525 -12.91 -44.26 3.38
C LEU A 525 -13.24 -45.58 4.08
N SER A 526 -14.46 -46.11 3.97
CA SER A 526 -14.81 -47.44 4.46
C SER A 526 -14.28 -48.57 3.56
N VAL A 527 -13.86 -48.26 2.33
CA VAL A 527 -13.24 -49.19 1.39
C VAL A 527 -11.72 -49.02 1.45
N LYS A 528 -11.00 -50.09 1.82
CA LYS A 528 -9.54 -50.03 2.03
C LYS A 528 -8.75 -49.44 0.86
N ALA A 529 -9.09 -49.82 -0.38
CA ALA A 529 -8.41 -49.30 -1.56
C ALA A 529 -8.64 -47.79 -1.75
N GLU A 530 -9.84 -47.30 -1.47
CA GLU A 530 -10.19 -45.88 -1.55
C GLU A 530 -9.55 -45.07 -0.41
N SER A 531 -9.44 -45.65 0.79
CA SER A 531 -8.71 -45.05 1.91
C SER A 531 -7.22 -44.90 1.59
N VAL A 532 -6.57 -45.91 0.99
CA VAL A 532 -5.17 -45.79 0.54
C VAL A 532 -5.03 -44.71 -0.54
N ALA A 533 -5.93 -44.67 -1.52
CA ALA A 533 -5.89 -43.65 -2.56
C ALA A 533 -6.12 -42.22 -2.01
N PHE A 534 -6.91 -42.07 -0.95
CA PHE A 534 -7.09 -40.80 -0.25
C PHE A 534 -5.80 -40.34 0.46
N GLU A 535 -5.10 -41.26 1.12
CA GLU A 535 -3.80 -40.98 1.75
C GLU A 535 -2.76 -40.56 0.69
N GLU A 536 -2.69 -41.29 -0.43
CA GLU A 536 -1.81 -40.98 -1.56
C GLU A 536 -2.14 -39.63 -2.22
N ALA A 537 -3.42 -39.23 -2.21
CA ALA A 537 -3.86 -37.91 -2.65
C ALA A 537 -3.52 -36.78 -1.65
N GLY A 538 -2.88 -37.11 -0.52
CA GLY A 538 -2.49 -36.15 0.50
C GLY A 538 -3.65 -35.73 1.40
N GLY A 539 -4.54 -36.67 1.74
CA GLY A 539 -5.71 -36.42 2.59
C GLY A 539 -5.41 -35.73 3.92
N HIS A 540 -4.28 -36.03 4.55
CA HIS A 540 -3.78 -35.37 5.76
C HIS A 540 -2.63 -34.38 5.50
N GLY A 541 -2.31 -34.12 4.23
CA GLY A 541 -1.29 -33.17 3.81
C GLY A 541 -1.79 -31.72 3.79
N PRO A 542 -0.90 -30.73 3.56
CA PRO A 542 -1.23 -29.30 3.72
C PRO A 542 -2.42 -28.76 2.95
N ASN A 543 -2.78 -29.38 1.82
CA ASN A 543 -3.92 -28.97 1.00
C ASN A 543 -5.15 -29.86 1.21
N GLY A 544 -5.05 -30.87 2.08
CA GLY A 544 -6.06 -31.89 2.32
C GLY A 544 -7.12 -31.50 3.35
N CYS A 545 -7.59 -32.49 4.11
CA CYS A 545 -8.59 -32.33 5.15
C CYS A 545 -8.07 -31.55 6.38
N THR A 546 -6.75 -31.48 6.57
CA THR A 546 -6.13 -30.60 7.59
C THR A 546 -6.44 -29.12 7.33
N ASP A 547 -6.36 -28.67 6.08
CA ASP A 547 -6.80 -27.32 5.67
C ASP A 547 -8.31 -27.14 5.87
N THR A 548 -9.13 -28.16 5.56
CA THR A 548 -10.57 -28.10 5.84
C THR A 548 -10.87 -27.93 7.33
N VAL A 549 -10.18 -28.68 8.19
CA VAL A 549 -10.32 -28.57 9.65
C VAL A 549 -9.88 -27.19 10.13
N GLY A 550 -8.72 -26.71 9.68
CA GLY A 550 -8.23 -25.37 10.01
C GLY A 550 -9.23 -24.28 9.60
N LYS A 551 -9.73 -24.31 8.36
CA LYS A 551 -10.73 -23.33 7.88
C LYS A 551 -12.05 -23.42 8.64
N ALA A 552 -12.52 -24.62 8.98
CA ALA A 552 -13.71 -24.78 9.81
C ALA A 552 -13.55 -24.08 11.18
N CYS A 553 -12.38 -24.25 11.80
CA CYS A 553 -12.04 -23.60 13.07
C CYS A 553 -11.96 -22.07 12.93
N GLN A 554 -11.26 -21.58 11.90
CA GLN A 554 -11.16 -20.16 11.60
C GLN A 554 -12.54 -19.53 11.40
N PHE A 555 -13.35 -20.11 10.50
CA PHE A 555 -14.68 -19.59 10.18
C PHE A 555 -15.62 -19.59 11.39
N ALA A 556 -15.46 -20.54 12.31
CA ALA A 556 -16.21 -20.55 13.56
C ALA A 556 -15.83 -19.37 14.46
N ILE A 557 -14.53 -19.07 14.62
CA ILE A 557 -14.09 -17.88 15.36
C ILE A 557 -14.57 -16.60 14.68
N GLU A 558 -14.50 -16.53 13.35
CA GLU A 558 -14.99 -15.38 12.59
C GLU A 558 -16.50 -15.16 12.77
N ALA A 559 -17.30 -16.23 12.82
CA ALA A 559 -18.73 -16.13 13.11
C ALA A 559 -18.98 -15.67 14.56
N LEU A 560 -18.16 -16.13 15.51
CA LEU A 560 -18.22 -15.74 16.92
C LEU A 560 -17.69 -14.33 17.19
N ALA A 561 -16.97 -13.71 16.25
CA ALA A 561 -16.28 -12.45 16.42
C ALA A 561 -17.14 -11.31 16.99
N PRO A 562 -18.39 -11.05 16.52
CA PRO A 562 -19.24 -10.01 17.10
C PRO A 562 -19.47 -10.20 18.60
N MET A 563 -19.55 -11.44 19.06
CA MET A 563 -19.82 -11.77 20.46
C MET A 563 -18.54 -11.81 21.31
N LEU A 564 -17.39 -12.08 20.69
CA LEU A 564 -16.08 -11.88 21.31
C LEU A 564 -15.82 -10.40 21.60
N ILE A 565 -16.29 -9.50 20.73
CA ILE A 565 -16.21 -8.04 20.89
C ILE A 565 -17.10 -7.55 22.05
N GLU A 566 -18.30 -8.12 22.22
CA GLU A 566 -19.27 -7.73 23.27
C GLU A 566 -18.85 -8.18 24.67
N LYS A 567 -18.27 -9.39 24.83
CA LYS A 567 -17.86 -9.92 26.14
C LYS A 567 -16.72 -9.17 26.83
N GLU A 568 -15.99 -8.31 26.12
CA GLU A 568 -14.95 -7.46 26.72
C GLU A 568 -15.50 -6.15 27.31
N GLU A 569 -16.79 -5.84 27.10
CA GLU A 569 -17.47 -4.65 27.66
C GLU A 569 -18.23 -4.94 28.97
N GLU A 570 -18.44 -6.22 29.31
CA GLU A 570 -19.01 -6.71 30.59
C GLU A 570 -17.91 -7.08 31.58
#